data_AF-A0A0Q7YM90-F1
#
_entry.id   AF-A0A0Q7YM90-F1
#
_cell.length_a   1.000
_cell.length_b   1.000
_cell.length_c   1.000
_cell.angle_alpha   90.00
_cell.angle_beta   90.00
_cell.angle_gamma   90.00
#
_symmetry.space_group_name_H-M   'P 1'
#
loop_
_entity.id
_entity.type
_entity.pdbx_description
1 polymer ?
#
loop_
_entity_poly.entity_id
_entity_poly.type
_entity_poly.pdbx_seq_one_letter_code
_entity_poly.pdbx_strand_id
1 'polypeptide(L)'
;MLVELDQSPNIVFYAAPMFHQKHEFDQAFLSGAVRQRSFFTRPQDIGHFSDDKEHCVSFDGGTCVVMSEPRVIEGLGIFEVESLLRDRLSEDKRPLREVADEAVLEASYARERLSKRIREKQSARQMIEDVFQEQIIKEVLPISAADTFIERQEANVPAIPTFSSVADSDMKSLQILADVGLREFNAQLYVVQES
;
A
#
# COMPACT_ATOMS: atom_id res chain seq x y z
N MET A 1 4.83 4.22 -4.92
CA MET A 1 4.29 4.54 -3.60
C MET A 1 2.79 4.37 -3.65
N LEU A 2 2.21 3.77 -2.60
CA LEU A 2 0.77 3.48 -2.52
C LEU A 2 -0.14 4.71 -2.59
N VAL A 3 0.40 5.90 -2.29
CA VAL A 3 -0.29 7.18 -2.47
C VAL A 3 -0.79 7.41 -3.91
N GLU A 4 -0.11 6.82 -4.91
CA GLU A 4 -0.53 6.93 -6.31
C GLU A 4 -1.75 6.06 -6.61
N LEU A 5 -2.01 4.99 -5.83
CA LEU A 5 -3.21 4.17 -5.95
C LEU A 5 -4.38 4.70 -5.13
N ASP A 6 -4.15 5.51 -4.11
CA ASP A 6 -5.18 6.07 -3.23
C ASP A 6 -5.94 7.21 -3.94
N GLN A 7 -6.64 6.90 -5.03
CA GLN A 7 -7.45 7.82 -5.83
C GLN A 7 -8.75 7.12 -6.20
N SER A 8 -9.86 7.88 -6.26
CA SER A 8 -11.16 7.32 -6.67
C SER A 8 -11.02 6.58 -8.02
N PRO A 9 -11.60 5.37 -8.16
CA PRO A 9 -12.53 4.72 -7.24
C PRO A 9 -11.87 3.94 -6.09
N ASN A 10 -10.55 3.85 -6.05
CA ASN A 10 -9.82 3.08 -5.05
C ASN A 10 -9.77 3.81 -3.71
N ILE A 11 -9.80 3.01 -2.65
CA ILE A 11 -9.52 3.46 -1.29
C ILE A 11 -8.40 2.57 -0.77
N VAL A 12 -7.29 3.19 -0.37
CA VAL A 12 -6.10 2.44 0.04
C VAL A 12 -5.79 2.71 1.51
N PHE A 13 -5.49 1.65 2.24
CA PHE A 13 -5.08 1.71 3.64
C PHE A 13 -3.80 0.92 3.84
N TYR A 14 -2.89 1.47 4.64
CA TYR A 14 -1.94 0.65 5.39
C TYR A 14 -2.67 0.02 6.57
N ALA A 15 -2.51 -1.29 6.75
CA ALA A 15 -3.09 -2.01 7.88
C ALA A 15 -1.95 -2.50 8.80
N ALA A 16 -1.99 -2.10 10.06
CA ALA A 16 -1.00 -2.49 11.06
C ALA A 16 -1.68 -3.21 12.23
N PRO A 17 -1.31 -4.47 12.53
CA PRO A 17 -1.89 -5.19 13.65
C PRO A 17 -1.34 -4.66 14.98
N MET A 18 -2.23 -4.42 15.95
CA MET A 18 -1.91 -3.82 17.25
C MET A 18 -1.64 -4.88 18.32
N PHE A 19 -0.60 -5.69 18.13
CA PHE A 19 -0.18 -6.70 19.10
C PHE A 19 1.20 -6.37 19.64
N HIS A 20 1.34 -6.45 20.96
CA HIS A 20 2.63 -6.28 21.62
C HIS A 20 3.41 -7.60 21.65
N GLN A 21 2.68 -8.72 21.72
CA GLN A 21 3.28 -10.06 21.83
C GLN A 21 2.70 -11.04 20.81
N LYS A 22 3.54 -11.99 20.37
CA LYS A 22 3.13 -13.03 19.39
C LYS A 22 1.89 -13.81 19.85
N HIS A 23 1.83 -14.18 21.13
CA HIS A 23 0.71 -14.99 21.63
C HIS A 23 -0.64 -14.25 21.54
N GLU A 24 -0.63 -12.91 21.63
CA GLU A 24 -1.83 -12.08 21.46
C GLU A 24 -2.31 -12.12 20.01
N PHE A 25 -1.38 -12.06 19.05
CA PHE A 25 -1.68 -12.22 17.63
C PHE A 25 -2.25 -13.60 17.36
N ASP A 26 -1.62 -14.68 17.86
CA ASP A 26 -2.08 -16.04 17.62
C ASP A 26 -3.52 -16.25 18.14
N GLN A 27 -3.82 -15.73 19.34
CA GLN A 27 -5.18 -15.78 19.90
C GLN A 27 -6.18 -14.98 19.07
N ALA A 28 -5.81 -13.77 18.63
CA ALA A 28 -6.67 -12.95 17.77
C ALA A 28 -6.87 -13.60 16.40
N PHE A 29 -5.86 -14.26 15.85
CA PHE A 29 -5.95 -15.00 14.59
C PHE A 29 -6.93 -16.16 14.71
N LEU A 30 -6.78 -17.00 15.74
CA LEU A 30 -7.65 -18.15 15.98
C LEU A 30 -9.11 -17.75 16.26
N SER A 31 -9.33 -16.59 16.87
CA SER A 31 -10.67 -16.05 17.15
C SER A 31 -11.25 -15.18 16.03
N GLY A 32 -10.50 -14.95 14.94
CA GLY A 32 -10.92 -14.08 13.85
C GLY A 32 -10.97 -12.58 14.21
N ALA A 33 -10.34 -12.19 15.33
CA ALA A 33 -10.35 -10.86 15.92
C ALA A 33 -9.18 -9.95 15.46
N VAL A 34 -8.38 -10.39 14.49
CA VAL A 34 -7.21 -9.61 14.01
C VAL A 34 -7.64 -8.24 13.50
N ARG A 35 -8.71 -8.18 12.68
CA ARG A 35 -9.18 -6.93 12.07
C ARG A 35 -9.65 -5.92 13.11
N GLN A 36 -10.37 -6.38 14.14
CA GLN A 36 -10.82 -5.55 15.27
C GLN A 36 -9.65 -5.04 16.13
N ARG A 37 -8.49 -5.68 16.03
CA ARG A 37 -7.25 -5.32 16.72
C ARG A 37 -6.18 -4.82 15.76
N SER A 38 -6.59 -4.29 14.61
CA SER A 38 -5.72 -3.62 13.65
C SER A 38 -6.09 -2.16 13.55
N PHE A 39 -5.11 -1.38 13.14
CA PHE A 39 -5.24 0.04 12.84
C PHE A 39 -5.02 0.28 11.35
N PHE A 40 -5.74 1.24 10.79
CA PHE A 40 -5.71 1.56 9.38
C PHE A 40 -5.37 3.04 9.17
N THR A 41 -4.49 3.37 8.24
CA THR A 41 -4.19 4.78 7.90
C THR A 41 -4.04 4.93 6.40
N ARG A 42 -4.47 6.05 5.84
CA ARG A 42 -4.38 6.26 4.38
C ARG A 42 -2.98 6.71 4.01
N PRO A 43 -2.43 6.25 2.87
CA PRO A 43 -1.16 6.75 2.37
C PRO A 43 -1.13 8.28 2.20
N GLN A 44 -2.25 8.90 1.85
CA GLN A 44 -2.35 10.36 1.72
C GLN A 44 -2.17 11.11 3.05
N ASP A 45 -2.64 10.54 4.16
CA ASP A 45 -2.55 11.18 5.48
C ASP A 45 -1.10 11.21 6.00
N ILE A 46 -0.33 10.15 5.70
CA ILE A 46 1.12 10.10 5.93
C ILE A 46 1.83 11.13 5.06
N GLY A 47 1.42 11.24 3.79
CA GLY A 47 1.99 12.18 2.84
C GLY A 47 3.28 11.68 2.18
N HIS A 48 4.10 12.62 1.72
CA HIS A 48 5.36 12.34 1.04
C HIS A 48 6.53 12.76 1.92
N PHE A 49 7.57 11.93 1.93
CA PHE A 49 8.85 12.29 2.50
C PHE A 49 9.77 12.82 1.40
N SER A 50 10.54 13.88 1.72
CA SER A 50 11.50 14.48 0.79
C SER A 50 12.82 13.72 0.72
N ASP A 51 13.03 12.76 1.62
CA ASP A 51 14.21 11.92 1.67
C ASP A 51 13.88 10.45 1.40
N ASP A 52 14.93 9.64 1.33
CA ASP A 52 14.85 8.23 1.02
C ASP A 52 15.13 7.35 2.23
N LYS A 53 14.93 7.92 3.42
CA LYS A 53 15.19 7.22 4.68
C LYS A 53 13.97 6.40 5.08
N GLU A 54 14.19 5.57 6.08
CA GLU A 54 13.12 4.81 6.71
C GLU A 54 12.28 5.72 7.60
N HIS A 55 10.97 5.68 7.38
CA HIS A 55 9.99 6.40 8.19
C HIS A 55 9.11 5.40 8.91
N CYS A 56 9.04 5.53 10.23
CA CYS A 56 8.18 4.71 11.05
C CYS A 56 6.95 5.51 11.49
N VAL A 57 5.82 4.80 11.54
CA VAL A 57 4.59 5.29 12.15
C VAL A 57 4.37 4.52 13.45
N SER A 58 4.09 5.23 14.54
CA SER A 58 3.77 4.64 15.83
C SER A 58 2.31 4.88 16.18
N PHE A 59 1.70 3.92 16.87
CA PHE A 59 0.32 3.99 17.33
C PHE A 59 0.22 3.53 18.78
N ASP A 60 -0.70 4.13 19.54
CA ASP A 60 -0.97 3.78 20.94
C ASP A 60 -2.42 3.30 21.18
N GLY A 61 -3.17 3.09 20.09
CA GLY A 61 -4.58 2.69 20.11
C GLY A 61 -5.57 3.84 20.05
N GLY A 62 -5.13 5.09 20.22
CA GLY A 62 -5.95 6.29 20.02
C GLY A 62 -5.31 7.36 19.14
N THR A 63 -3.98 7.32 18.99
CA THR A 63 -3.20 8.31 18.25
C THR A 63 -2.24 7.59 17.30
N CYS A 64 -2.07 8.15 16.10
CA CYS A 64 -1.09 7.71 15.12
C CYS A 64 -0.10 8.83 14.86
N VAL A 65 1.20 8.55 14.96
CA VAL A 65 2.25 9.57 14.88
C VAL A 65 3.32 9.15 13.88
N VAL A 66 3.63 10.04 12.93
CA VAL A 66 4.80 9.90 12.06
C VAL A 66 6.05 10.27 12.86
N MET A 67 6.99 9.34 13.02
CA MET A 67 8.09 9.50 13.98
C MET A 67 9.25 10.37 13.47
N SER A 68 9.49 10.37 12.15
CA SER A 68 10.53 11.19 11.53
C SER A 68 10.22 12.67 11.55
N GLU A 69 8.93 13.01 11.46
CA GLU A 69 8.38 14.35 11.55
C GLU A 69 7.20 14.29 12.51
N PRO A 70 7.42 14.49 13.83
CA PRO A 70 6.41 14.30 14.87
C PRO A 70 5.12 15.04 14.56
N ARG A 71 4.18 14.32 13.95
CA ARG A 71 2.90 14.82 13.48
C ARG A 71 1.88 13.74 13.70
N VAL A 72 0.79 14.12 14.37
CA VAL A 72 -0.38 13.27 14.52
C VAL A 72 -1.09 13.18 13.19
N ILE A 73 -1.32 11.96 12.72
CA ILE A 73 -2.13 11.68 11.54
C ILE A 73 -3.38 10.93 11.97
N GLU A 74 -4.39 10.98 11.11
CA GLU A 74 -5.58 10.19 11.33
C GLU A 74 -5.26 8.71 11.14
N GLY A 75 -5.88 7.90 11.97
CA GLY A 75 -6.18 6.58 11.51
C GLY A 75 -7.34 5.97 12.24
N LEU A 76 -7.74 4.85 11.68
CA LEU A 76 -9.07 4.35 11.71
C LEU A 76 -9.03 2.96 12.35
N GLY A 77 -10.01 2.68 13.19
CA GLY A 77 -10.35 1.33 13.56
C GLY A 77 -11.15 0.66 12.45
N ILE A 78 -11.48 -0.62 12.68
CA ILE A 78 -12.27 -1.38 11.71
C ILE A 78 -13.68 -0.80 11.51
N PHE A 79 -14.29 -0.22 12.54
CA PHE A 79 -15.65 0.29 12.44
C PHE A 79 -15.72 1.52 11.54
N GLU A 80 -14.73 2.40 11.63
CA GLU A 80 -14.63 3.58 10.78
C GLU A 80 -14.36 3.17 9.32
N VAL A 81 -13.47 2.19 9.09
CA VAL A 81 -13.23 1.63 7.75
C VAL A 81 -14.50 0.98 7.19
N GLU A 82 -15.22 0.19 7.98
CA GLU A 82 -16.47 -0.42 7.55
C GLU A 82 -17.55 0.63 7.21
N SER A 83 -17.66 1.69 8.00
CA SER A 83 -18.58 2.80 7.70
C SER A 83 -18.22 3.46 6.37
N LEU A 84 -16.94 3.80 6.18
CA LEU A 84 -16.46 4.43 4.96
C LEU A 84 -16.72 3.56 3.72
N LEU A 85 -16.46 2.25 3.82
CA LEU A 85 -16.73 1.31 2.74
C LEU A 85 -18.23 1.20 2.44
N ARG A 86 -19.09 1.14 3.47
CA ARG A 86 -20.56 1.10 3.29
C ARG A 86 -21.07 2.38 2.64
N ASP A 87 -20.62 3.54 3.10
CA ASP A 87 -21.01 4.84 2.56
C ASP A 87 -20.63 4.89 1.07
N ARG A 88 -19.40 4.51 0.72
CA ARG A 88 -18.92 4.48 -0.66
C ARG A 88 -19.71 3.52 -1.55
N LEU A 89 -20.02 2.32 -1.06
CA LEU A 89 -20.83 1.33 -1.78
C LEU A 89 -22.27 1.80 -1.97
N SER A 90 -22.81 2.57 -1.02
CA SER A 90 -24.15 3.13 -1.13
C SER A 90 -24.26 4.28 -2.14
N GLU A 91 -23.17 5.03 -2.31
CA GLU A 91 -23.06 6.17 -3.26
C GLU A 91 -22.92 5.71 -4.71
N ASP A 92 -22.20 4.61 -4.97
CA ASP A 92 -21.92 4.12 -6.32
C ASP A 92 -22.51 2.72 -6.54
N LYS A 93 -23.73 2.71 -7.07
CA LYS A 93 -24.51 1.49 -7.33
C LYS A 93 -24.28 0.90 -8.73
N ARG A 94 -23.30 1.43 -9.47
CA ARG A 94 -22.99 0.90 -10.79
C ARG A 94 -22.48 -0.55 -10.65
N PRO A 95 -22.92 -1.48 -11.52
CA PRO A 95 -22.42 -2.84 -11.49
C PRO A 95 -20.93 -2.88 -11.84
N LEU A 96 -20.21 -3.88 -11.32
CA LEU A 96 -18.77 -4.04 -11.51
C LEU A 96 -18.35 -3.93 -12.97
N ARG A 97 -19.09 -4.54 -13.89
CA ARG A 97 -18.81 -4.49 -15.34
C ARG A 97 -18.73 -3.08 -15.92
N GLU A 98 -19.40 -2.11 -15.31
CA GLU A 98 -19.40 -0.71 -15.75
C GLU A 98 -18.23 0.10 -15.15
N VAL A 99 -17.65 -0.38 -14.05
CA VAL A 99 -16.60 0.32 -13.29
C VAL A 99 -15.24 -0.36 -13.44
N ALA A 100 -15.19 -1.64 -13.80
CA ALA A 100 -13.97 -2.44 -13.88
C ALA A 100 -12.96 -1.85 -14.86
N ASP A 101 -13.41 -1.41 -16.04
CA ASP A 101 -12.54 -0.80 -17.04
C ASP A 101 -12.05 0.59 -16.62
N GLU A 102 -12.90 1.36 -15.91
CA GLU A 102 -12.51 2.64 -15.30
C GLU A 102 -11.42 2.43 -14.24
N ALA A 103 -11.59 1.42 -13.38
CA ALA A 103 -10.60 1.07 -12.37
C ALA A 103 -9.28 0.60 -13.00
N VAL A 104 -9.32 -0.19 -14.08
CA VAL A 104 -8.11 -0.61 -14.83
C VAL A 104 -7.39 0.59 -15.44
N LEU A 105 -8.14 1.54 -15.99
CA LEU A 105 -7.59 2.77 -16.54
C LEU A 105 -6.90 3.60 -15.45
N GLU A 106 -7.55 3.78 -14.30
CA GLU A 106 -6.96 4.51 -13.18
C GLU A 106 -5.72 3.80 -12.63
N ALA A 107 -5.74 2.47 -12.51
CA ALA A 107 -4.57 1.68 -12.10
C ALA A 107 -3.39 1.86 -13.08
N SER A 108 -3.69 2.00 -14.38
CA SER A 108 -2.68 2.29 -15.41
C SER A 108 -2.09 3.70 -15.24
N TYR A 109 -2.92 4.71 -14.96
CA TYR A 109 -2.44 6.05 -14.65
C TYR A 109 -1.61 6.09 -13.37
N ALA A 110 -2.02 5.37 -12.32
CA ALA A 110 -1.25 5.24 -11.09
C ALA A 110 0.15 4.66 -11.36
N ARG A 111 0.25 3.65 -12.23
CA ARG A 111 1.54 3.08 -12.65
C ARG A 111 2.41 4.10 -13.42
N GLU A 112 1.80 4.90 -14.30
CA GLU A 112 2.53 5.95 -15.02
C GLU A 112 3.06 7.03 -14.08
N ARG A 113 2.23 7.48 -13.12
CA ARG A 113 2.64 8.44 -12.09
C ARG A 113 3.79 7.88 -11.24
N LEU A 114 3.68 6.63 -10.83
CA LEU A 114 4.74 5.93 -10.11
C LEU A 114 6.05 5.89 -10.93
N SER A 115 5.97 5.47 -12.19
CA SER A 115 7.13 5.38 -13.09
C SER A 115 7.81 6.74 -13.28
N LYS A 116 7.01 7.80 -13.45
CA LYS A 116 7.52 9.17 -13.58
C LYS A 116 8.28 9.59 -12.33
N ARG A 117 7.73 9.35 -11.13
CA ARG A 117 8.43 9.68 -9.88
C ARG A 117 9.71 8.88 -9.67
N ILE A 118 9.72 7.59 -9.99
CA ILE A 118 10.93 6.76 -9.91
C ILE A 118 12.03 7.34 -10.80
N ARG A 119 11.68 7.75 -12.04
CA ARG A 119 12.64 8.38 -12.96
C ARG A 119 13.13 9.72 -12.43
N GLU A 120 12.24 10.60 -11.97
CA GLU A 120 12.62 11.90 -11.41
C GLU A 120 13.59 11.75 -10.24
N LYS A 121 13.30 10.79 -9.35
CA LYS A 121 14.15 10.45 -8.21
C LYS A 121 15.50 9.87 -8.64
N GLN A 122 15.53 8.99 -9.63
CA GLN A 122 16.77 8.43 -10.17
C GLN A 122 17.62 9.50 -10.84
N SER A 123 17.03 10.40 -11.65
CA SER A 123 17.75 11.50 -12.27
C SER A 123 18.30 12.49 -11.25
N ALA A 124 17.53 12.82 -10.20
CA ALA A 124 18.00 13.67 -9.12
C ALA A 124 19.16 13.03 -8.35
N ARG A 125 19.07 11.73 -8.03
CA ARG A 125 20.16 10.98 -7.40
C ARG A 125 21.42 10.95 -8.28
N GLN A 126 21.29 10.72 -9.58
CA GLN A 126 22.43 10.66 -10.49
C GLN A 126 23.13 12.02 -10.62
N MET A 127 22.38 13.13 -10.68
CA MET A 127 22.98 14.48 -10.65
C MET A 127 23.74 14.76 -9.35
N ILE A 128 23.22 14.30 -8.21
CA ILE A 128 23.89 14.41 -6.91
C ILE A 128 25.17 13.57 -6.93
N GLU A 129 25.09 12.31 -7.36
CA GLU A 129 26.25 11.41 -7.40
C GLU A 129 27.35 11.91 -8.35
N ASP A 130 26.99 12.46 -9.51
CA ASP A 130 27.93 13.09 -10.46
C ASP A 130 28.61 14.34 -9.86
N VAL A 131 27.92 15.08 -8.98
CA VAL A 131 28.48 16.23 -8.25
C VAL A 131 29.37 15.79 -7.08
N PHE A 132 29.06 14.67 -6.42
CA PHE A 132 29.81 14.13 -5.28
C PHE A 132 31.01 13.25 -5.69
N GLN A 133 31.14 12.82 -6.95
CA GLN A 133 32.31 12.06 -7.43
C GLN A 133 33.64 12.83 -7.37
N GLU A 134 33.65 14.14 -7.13
CA GLU A 134 34.90 14.89 -6.91
C GLU A 134 35.43 14.84 -5.46
N GLN A 135 34.66 14.36 -4.47
CA GLN A 135 35.13 14.30 -3.07
C GLN A 135 34.64 13.06 -2.29
N ILE A 136 35.59 12.12 -2.11
CA ILE A 136 35.81 11.23 -0.94
C ILE A 136 35.10 9.85 -0.90
N ILE A 137 35.98 8.83 -0.97
CA ILE A 137 36.09 7.54 -0.23
C ILE A 137 34.81 6.86 0.27
N LYS A 138 34.55 5.67 -0.31
CA LYS A 138 33.56 4.66 0.11
C LYS A 138 33.68 4.27 1.60
N GLU A 139 32.72 4.69 2.42
CA GLU A 139 32.30 3.92 3.59
C GLU A 139 31.19 2.96 3.18
N VAL A 140 31.41 1.67 3.41
CA VAL A 140 30.41 0.62 3.21
C VAL A 140 29.39 0.74 4.34
N LEU A 141 28.22 1.29 4.04
CA LEU A 141 27.10 1.33 4.98
C LEU A 141 26.57 -0.09 5.23
N PRO A 142 26.25 -0.45 6.48
CA PRO A 142 25.62 -1.72 6.79
C PRO A 142 24.23 -1.79 6.13
N ILE A 143 23.92 -2.94 5.53
CA ILE A 143 22.61 -3.26 4.95
C ILE A 143 21.53 -2.97 6.01
N SER A 144 20.56 -2.12 5.67
CA SER A 144 19.58 -1.67 6.66
C SER A 144 18.60 -2.79 7.02
N ALA A 145 18.04 -2.73 8.23
CA ALA A 145 17.01 -3.67 8.66
C ALA A 145 15.79 -3.67 7.71
N ALA A 146 15.48 -2.56 7.04
CA ALA A 146 14.40 -2.55 6.04
C ALA A 146 14.76 -3.27 4.74
N ASP A 147 16.02 -3.24 4.28
CA ASP A 147 16.44 -3.99 3.09
C ASP A 147 16.22 -5.49 3.32
N THR A 148 16.62 -5.98 4.50
CA THR A 148 16.34 -7.36 4.90
C THR A 148 14.85 -7.68 5.10
N PHE A 149 14.02 -6.68 5.39
CA PHE A 149 12.56 -6.85 5.51
C PHE A 149 11.88 -6.91 4.12
N ILE A 150 12.28 -6.03 3.20
CA ILE A 150 11.78 -6.01 1.81
C ILE A 150 12.14 -7.33 1.13
N GLU A 151 13.40 -7.77 1.22
CA GLU A 151 13.82 -9.07 0.66
C GLU A 151 12.99 -10.24 1.22
N ARG A 152 12.64 -10.21 2.52
CA ARG A 152 11.78 -11.23 3.14
C ARG A 152 10.34 -11.16 2.66
N GLN A 153 9.80 -9.98 2.38
CA GLN A 153 8.45 -9.84 1.82
C GLN A 153 8.40 -10.31 0.38
N GLU A 154 9.37 -9.90 -0.45
CA GLU A 154 9.47 -10.34 -1.85
C GLU A 154 9.64 -11.85 -1.96
N ALA A 155 10.42 -12.47 -1.07
CA ALA A 155 10.59 -13.93 -1.01
C ALA A 155 9.32 -14.69 -0.56
N ASN A 156 8.37 -14.01 0.08
CA ASN A 156 7.13 -14.62 0.60
C ASN A 156 5.87 -14.23 -0.18
N VAL A 157 6.00 -13.59 -1.35
CA VAL A 157 4.85 -13.35 -2.24
C VAL A 157 4.31 -14.72 -2.70
N PRO A 158 3.07 -15.10 -2.33
CA PRO A 158 2.53 -16.40 -2.70
C PRO A 158 2.39 -16.52 -4.22
N ALA A 159 2.67 -17.71 -4.75
CA ALA A 159 2.48 -18.01 -6.16
C ALA A 159 1.00 -17.80 -6.54
N ILE A 160 0.76 -16.99 -7.57
CA ILE A 160 -0.58 -16.70 -8.07
C ILE A 160 -1.22 -18.01 -8.55
N PRO A 161 -2.42 -18.38 -8.07
CA PRO A 161 -3.18 -19.45 -8.69
C PRO A 161 -3.45 -19.09 -10.15
N THR A 162 -2.95 -19.88 -11.09
CA THR A 162 -3.23 -19.71 -12.52
C THR A 162 -4.69 -20.08 -12.76
N PHE A 163 -5.57 -19.08 -12.78
CA PHE A 163 -6.97 -19.28 -13.16
C PHE A 163 -7.02 -19.60 -14.67
N SER A 164 -7.62 -20.75 -14.99
CA SER A 164 -7.87 -21.18 -16.37
C SER A 164 -8.66 -20.10 -17.11
N SER A 165 -8.26 -19.78 -18.35
CA SER A 165 -8.85 -18.70 -19.15
C SER A 165 -10.36 -18.89 -19.34
N VAL A 166 -11.15 -18.20 -18.53
CA VAL A 166 -12.57 -18.00 -18.79
C VAL A 166 -12.68 -16.72 -19.62
N ALA A 167 -13.40 -16.81 -20.73
CA ALA A 167 -13.55 -15.77 -21.75
C ALA A 167 -14.47 -14.60 -21.30
N ASP A 168 -14.43 -14.25 -20.02
CA ASP A 168 -15.25 -13.17 -19.46
C ASP A 168 -14.40 -11.89 -19.39
N SER A 169 -14.86 -10.79 -20.00
CA SER A 169 -14.10 -9.53 -20.01
C SER A 169 -13.83 -9.03 -18.60
N ASP A 170 -14.81 -9.22 -17.71
CA ASP A 170 -14.76 -8.77 -16.33
C ASP A 170 -13.64 -9.48 -15.56
N MET A 171 -13.43 -10.77 -15.83
CA MET A 171 -12.33 -11.54 -15.23
C MET A 171 -10.96 -11.04 -15.68
N LYS A 172 -10.83 -10.58 -16.93
CA LYS A 172 -9.58 -9.99 -17.40
C LYS A 172 -9.30 -8.66 -16.70
N SER A 173 -10.30 -7.80 -16.58
CA SER A 173 -10.14 -6.50 -15.89
C SER A 173 -9.78 -6.71 -14.42
N LEU A 174 -10.41 -7.67 -13.72
CA LEU A 174 -10.05 -8.03 -12.35
C LEU A 174 -8.65 -8.63 -12.22
N GLN A 175 -8.23 -9.46 -13.17
CA GLN A 175 -6.87 -10.01 -13.18
C GLN A 175 -5.82 -8.90 -13.36
N ILE A 176 -6.07 -7.96 -14.26
CA ILE A 176 -5.17 -6.81 -14.47
C ILE A 176 -5.06 -5.99 -13.19
N LEU A 177 -6.19 -5.69 -12.54
CA LEU A 177 -6.20 -4.95 -11.28
C LEU A 177 -5.40 -5.67 -10.18
N ALA A 178 -5.58 -6.98 -10.04
CA ALA A 178 -4.83 -7.79 -9.08
C ALA A 178 -3.32 -7.78 -9.38
N ASP A 179 -2.93 -7.93 -10.65
CA ASP A 179 -1.53 -7.89 -11.06
C ASP A 179 -0.89 -6.52 -10.80
N VAL A 180 -1.60 -5.42 -11.08
CA VAL A 180 -1.10 -4.07 -10.78
C VAL A 180 -0.91 -3.88 -9.28
N GLY A 181 -1.92 -4.21 -8.47
CA GLY A 181 -1.85 -4.08 -7.01
C GLY A 181 -0.66 -4.85 -6.42
N LEU A 182 -0.49 -6.11 -6.83
CA LEU A 182 0.56 -6.97 -6.28
C LEU A 182 1.96 -6.61 -6.79
N ARG A 183 2.15 -6.45 -8.10
CA ARG A 183 3.49 -6.32 -8.69
C ARG A 183 4.06 -4.92 -8.64
N GLU A 184 3.21 -3.91 -8.85
CA GLU A 184 3.67 -2.52 -8.96
C GLU A 184 3.65 -1.81 -7.60
N PHE A 185 2.77 -2.27 -6.70
CA PHE A 185 2.50 -1.59 -5.44
C PHE A 185 2.69 -2.47 -4.19
N ASN A 186 2.99 -3.77 -4.35
CA ASN A 186 3.12 -4.74 -3.26
C ASN A 186 1.92 -4.68 -2.28
N ALA A 187 0.72 -4.58 -2.84
CA ALA A 187 -0.53 -4.46 -2.08
C ALA A 187 -1.52 -5.55 -2.48
N GLN A 188 -2.36 -5.92 -1.51
CA GLN A 188 -3.48 -6.79 -1.73
C GLN A 188 -4.70 -5.97 -2.13
N LEU A 189 -5.24 -6.24 -3.32
CA LEU A 189 -6.41 -5.57 -3.86
C LEU A 189 -7.66 -6.42 -3.65
N TYR A 190 -8.73 -5.79 -3.16
CA TYR A 190 -10.04 -6.39 -3.03
C TYR A 190 -11.05 -5.59 -3.84
N VAL A 191 -11.87 -6.28 -4.62
CA VAL A 191 -13.01 -5.68 -5.33
C VAL A 191 -14.29 -6.09 -4.62
N VAL A 192 -15.06 -5.10 -4.20
CA VAL A 192 -16.28 -5.28 -3.40
C VAL A 192 -17.44 -4.63 -4.16
N GLN A 193 -18.57 -5.32 -4.23
CA GLN A 193 -19.82 -4.80 -4.78
C GLN A 193 -20.96 -5.17 -3.83
N GLU A 194 -21.92 -4.26 -3.68
CA GLU A 194 -23.19 -4.59 -3.01
C GLU A 194 -23.99 -5.57 -3.89
N SER A 195 -24.53 -6.62 -3.26
CA SER A 195 -25.29 -7.72 -3.88
C SER A 195 -26.78 -7.54 -3.75
#